data_AF-A0A9D7HB85-F1
#
_entry.id   AF-A0A9D7HB85-F1
#
_cell.length_a   1.000
_cell.length_b   1.000
_cell.length_c   1.000
_cell.angle_alpha   90.00
_cell.angle_beta   90.00
_cell.angle_gamma   90.00
#
_symmetry.space_group_name_H-M   'P 1'
#
loop_
_entity.id
_entity.type
_entity.pdbx_description
1 polymer ?
#
loop_
_entity_poly.entity_id
_entity_poly.type
_entity_poly.pdbx_seq_one_letter_code
_entity_poly.pdbx_strand_id
1 'polypeptide(L)'
;MTLYKFSVGVVLAVAMVGVLGMSALVFSSRDFQYGLQLISPSTNGLISFAQLDAADRQIQQLESESAGPRGELLEIDQQIAALDTQVQGAEASTNEASAAMVGAIADIETRANLQTTESAAADMSAQGLSQRINALASRPGLPAGDQQGIANLSVQVQQLASQEEALDDRTAERSALVARQRLVSGQVAEANRRVFALQQSVVPDYEHFQRIRGEANALRTMSPLGVSAFLAQGHPALLSTVLVLLMGALGSLLYLFPAYLNRPVPVTMAEIVVRLIFGMCAALAFYVLANAAIAGFSIASSVQQATTSSTLNPFTVSLVGIVAGVLSEDIAKWIQDRGRGIFQQGGAAASAPIPAPPAPEAAPTGGS
;
A
#
# COMPACT_ATOMS: atom_id res chain seq x y z
N MET A 1 28.14 40.73 30.23
CA MET A 1 27.46 40.47 28.94
C MET A 1 26.76 41.76 28.53
N THR A 2 26.98 42.28 27.32
CA THR A 2 26.32 43.53 26.88
C THR A 2 24.89 43.24 26.39
N LEU A 3 23.96 44.20 26.55
CA LEU A 3 22.59 44.09 26.03
C LEU A 3 22.59 43.74 24.53
N TYR A 4 23.51 44.32 23.76
CA TYR A 4 23.71 43.99 22.34
C TYR A 4 24.05 42.51 22.12
N LYS A 5 25.05 41.97 22.84
CA LYS A 5 25.44 40.55 22.73
C LYS A 5 24.28 39.63 23.11
N PHE A 6 23.48 40.00 24.12
CA PHE A 6 22.27 39.26 24.49
C PHE A 6 21.22 39.28 23.36
N SER A 7 20.89 40.47 22.83
CA SER A 7 19.93 40.60 21.73
C SER A 7 20.35 39.83 20.46
N VAL A 8 21.64 39.84 20.11
CA VAL A 8 22.20 39.02 19.01
C VAL A 8 22.00 37.53 19.29
N GLY A 9 22.24 37.08 20.52
CA GLY A 9 22.02 35.68 20.91
C GLY A 9 20.55 35.26 20.80
N VAL A 10 19.63 36.14 21.20
CA VAL A 10 18.18 35.88 21.05
C VAL A 10 17.79 35.77 19.57
N VAL A 11 18.26 36.68 18.71
CA VAL A 11 17.99 36.63 17.27
C VAL A 11 18.55 35.35 16.65
N LEU A 12 19.78 34.96 17.01
CA LEU A 12 20.39 33.71 16.56
C LEU A 12 19.57 32.49 16.98
N ALA A 13 19.15 32.44 18.25
CA ALA A 13 18.34 31.35 18.79
C ALA A 13 16.97 31.26 18.07
N VAL A 14 16.28 32.39 17.90
CA VAL A 14 15.00 32.45 17.17
C VAL A 14 15.17 32.00 15.72
N ALA A 15 16.24 32.43 15.04
CA ALA A 15 16.53 31.99 13.67
C ALA A 15 16.79 30.47 13.61
N MET A 16 17.57 29.91 14.54
CA MET A 16 17.83 28.47 14.60
C MET A 16 16.55 27.68 14.86
N VAL A 17 15.73 28.09 15.83
CA VAL A 17 14.43 27.44 16.13
C VAL A 17 13.47 27.54 14.94
N GLY A 18 13.39 28.70 14.30
CA GLY A 18 12.54 28.90 13.12
C GLY A 18 12.95 28.03 11.93
N VAL A 19 14.25 27.98 11.62
CA VAL A 19 14.79 27.13 10.55
C VAL A 19 14.59 25.65 10.89
N LEU A 20 14.84 25.22 12.13
CA LEU A 20 14.60 23.84 12.59
C LEU A 20 13.12 23.45 12.48
N GLY A 21 12.22 24.32 12.94
CA GLY A 21 10.78 24.09 12.88
C GLY A 21 10.31 23.93 11.44
N MET A 22 10.66 24.88 10.56
CA MET A 22 10.29 24.80 9.14
C MET A 22 10.93 23.59 8.45
N SER A 23 12.19 23.29 8.79
CA SER A 23 12.90 22.11 8.28
C SER A 23 12.18 20.82 8.65
N ALA A 24 11.70 20.68 9.89
CA ALA A 24 10.98 19.49 10.34
C ALA A 24 9.67 19.30 9.54
N LEU A 25 8.94 20.38 9.25
CA LEU A 25 7.70 20.32 8.45
C LEU A 25 7.99 19.88 7.01
N VAL A 26 8.98 20.50 6.36
CA VAL A 26 9.36 20.19 4.98
C VAL A 26 9.94 18.77 4.90
N PHE A 27 10.75 18.38 5.88
CA PHE A 27 11.34 17.04 5.97
C PHE A 27 10.26 15.97 6.08
N SER A 28 9.32 16.11 7.02
CA SER A 28 8.22 15.17 7.22
C SER A 28 7.35 15.02 5.96
N SER A 29 7.09 16.14 5.28
CA SER A 29 6.36 16.14 4.01
C SER A 29 7.12 15.39 2.92
N ARG A 30 8.43 15.64 2.79
CA ARG A 30 9.27 15.03 1.76
C ARG A 30 9.51 13.53 2.01
N ASP A 31 9.64 13.14 3.28
CA ASP A 31 9.79 11.74 3.70
C ASP A 31 8.55 10.93 3.36
N PHE A 32 7.35 11.46 3.63
CA PHE A 32 6.09 10.87 3.18
C PHE A 32 6.05 10.68 1.65
N GLN A 33 6.40 11.71 0.87
CA GLN A 33 6.42 11.60 -0.60
C GLN A 33 7.43 10.56 -1.11
N TYR A 34 8.58 10.46 -0.44
CA TYR A 34 9.59 9.45 -0.76
C TYR A 34 9.07 8.04 -0.46
N GLY A 35 8.44 7.83 0.70
CA GLY A 35 7.78 6.59 1.06
C GLY A 35 6.68 6.20 0.06
N LEU A 36 5.81 7.15 -0.31
CA LEU A 36 4.80 6.94 -1.34
C LEU A 36 5.40 6.51 -2.68
N GLN A 37 6.49 7.14 -3.12
CA GLN A 37 7.13 6.79 -4.39
C GLN A 37 7.74 5.38 -4.37
N LEU A 38 8.20 4.90 -3.22
CA LEU A 38 8.69 3.51 -3.07
C LEU A 38 7.56 2.48 -3.11
N ILE A 39 6.39 2.84 -2.57
CA ILE A 39 5.23 1.94 -2.45
C ILE A 39 4.40 1.93 -3.73
N SER A 40 4.16 3.11 -4.31
CA SER A 40 3.37 3.30 -5.53
C SER A 40 4.09 4.27 -6.47
N PRO A 41 5.06 3.78 -7.27
CA PRO A 41 5.86 4.61 -8.17
C PRO A 41 5.03 5.41 -9.17
N SER A 42 3.85 4.88 -9.53
CA SER A 42 2.89 5.49 -10.45
C SER A 42 2.36 6.84 -9.97
N THR A 43 2.33 7.08 -8.65
CA THR A 43 1.92 8.34 -8.05
C THR A 43 2.97 9.44 -8.11
N ASN A 44 4.24 9.09 -8.41
CA ASN A 44 5.38 9.98 -8.31
C ASN A 44 5.49 10.71 -6.95
N GLY A 45 5.03 10.04 -5.87
CA GLY A 45 5.02 10.58 -4.52
C GLY A 45 3.92 11.61 -4.24
N LEU A 46 2.92 11.74 -5.12
CA LEU A 46 1.81 12.69 -4.98
C LEU A 46 0.49 11.96 -4.77
N ILE A 47 -0.25 12.36 -3.73
CA ILE A 47 -1.60 11.87 -3.50
C ILE A 47 -2.50 13.01 -3.01
N SER A 48 -3.74 13.03 -3.51
CA SER A 48 -4.73 13.99 -3.04
C SER A 48 -5.36 13.50 -1.73
N PHE A 49 -5.05 14.23 -0.67
CA PHE A 49 -5.55 13.99 0.68
C PHE A 49 -7.08 14.12 0.76
N ALA A 50 -7.65 15.05 0.00
CA ALA A 50 -9.09 15.23 -0.07
C ALA A 50 -9.80 14.07 -0.81
N GLN A 51 -9.20 13.57 -1.90
CA GLN A 51 -9.73 12.41 -2.62
C GLN A 51 -9.62 11.13 -1.78
N LEU A 52 -8.51 10.97 -1.05
CA LEU A 52 -8.31 9.87 -0.12
C LEU A 52 -9.39 9.83 0.96
N ASP A 53 -9.73 10.97 1.56
CA ASP A 53 -10.82 11.06 2.55
C ASP A 53 -12.21 10.86 1.96
N ALA A 54 -12.42 11.33 0.73
CA ALA A 54 -13.69 11.14 0.04
C ALA A 54 -13.92 9.66 -0.28
N ALA A 55 -12.90 8.99 -0.82
CA ALA A 55 -12.93 7.56 -1.07
C ALA A 55 -13.08 6.76 0.23
N ASP A 56 -12.35 7.13 1.29
CA ASP A 56 -12.46 6.44 2.59
C ASP A 56 -13.86 6.51 3.17
N ARG A 57 -14.50 7.69 3.15
CA ARG A 57 -15.89 7.84 3.60
C ARG A 57 -16.87 7.01 2.77
N GLN A 58 -16.69 6.95 1.45
CA GLN A 58 -17.51 6.14 0.57
C GLN A 58 -17.30 4.64 0.79
N ILE A 59 -16.06 4.22 1.02
CA ILE A 59 -15.72 2.83 1.36
C ILE A 59 -16.38 2.44 2.69
N GLN A 60 -16.26 3.27 3.73
CA GLN A 60 -16.91 3.02 5.02
C GLN A 60 -18.44 2.92 4.88
N GLN A 61 -19.04 3.78 4.05
CA GLN A 61 -20.47 3.70 3.76
C GLN A 61 -20.82 2.36 3.07
N LEU A 62 -20.10 1.98 2.02
CA LEU A 62 -20.31 0.70 1.32
C LEU A 62 -20.09 -0.52 2.23
N GLU A 63 -19.10 -0.47 3.12
CA GLU A 63 -18.84 -1.51 4.11
C GLU A 63 -19.99 -1.60 5.12
N SER A 64 -20.54 -0.45 5.55
CA SER A 64 -21.70 -0.42 6.43
C SER A 64 -22.98 -0.94 5.74
N GLU A 65 -23.21 -0.59 4.48
CA GLU A 65 -24.35 -1.05 3.67
C GLU A 65 -24.24 -2.55 3.36
N SER A 66 -23.02 -3.06 3.14
CA SER A 66 -22.78 -4.48 2.88
C SER A 66 -22.65 -5.35 4.13
N ALA A 67 -22.63 -4.75 5.33
CA ALA A 67 -22.53 -5.51 6.59
C ALA A 67 -23.72 -6.46 6.79
N GLY A 68 -24.94 -6.03 6.45
CA GLY A 68 -26.15 -6.86 6.50
C GLY A 68 -26.05 -8.08 5.57
N PRO A 69 -25.88 -7.89 4.25
CA PRO A 69 -25.68 -8.99 3.31
C PRO A 69 -24.52 -9.93 3.66
N ARG A 70 -23.42 -9.40 4.20
CA ARG A 70 -22.29 -10.23 4.66
C ARG A 70 -22.67 -11.09 5.87
N GLY A 71 -23.40 -10.54 6.83
CA GLY A 71 -23.93 -11.30 7.97
C GLY A 71 -24.91 -12.38 7.52
N GLU A 72 -25.84 -12.03 6.64
CA GLU A 72 -26.82 -12.96 6.05
C GLU A 72 -26.13 -14.11 5.30
N LEU A 73 -25.06 -13.83 4.55
CA LEU A 73 -24.30 -14.86 3.85
C LEU A 73 -23.69 -15.87 4.82
N LEU A 74 -23.12 -15.41 5.94
CA LEU A 74 -22.57 -16.28 6.98
C LEU A 74 -23.66 -17.14 7.64
N GLU A 75 -24.85 -16.57 7.88
CA GLU A 75 -25.98 -17.32 8.41
C GLU A 75 -26.48 -18.38 7.43
N ILE A 76 -26.60 -18.05 6.14
CA ILE A 76 -27.00 -19.00 5.09
C ILE A 76 -25.98 -20.13 4.97
N ASP A 77 -24.67 -19.82 4.98
CA ASP A 77 -23.61 -20.83 4.92
C ASP A 77 -23.71 -21.81 6.10
N GLN A 78 -23.98 -21.30 7.31
CA GLN A 78 -24.19 -22.14 8.49
C GLN A 78 -25.45 -23.00 8.38
N GLN A 79 -26.56 -22.45 7.87
CA GLN A 79 -27.80 -23.18 7.66
C GLN A 79 -27.63 -24.29 6.61
N ILE A 80 -26.99 -24.01 5.48
CA ILE A 80 -26.72 -25.00 4.45
C ILE A 80 -25.86 -26.14 5.01
N ALA A 81 -24.79 -25.84 5.76
CA ALA A 81 -23.95 -26.87 6.36
C ALA A 81 -24.71 -27.75 7.37
N ALA A 82 -25.62 -27.14 8.15
CA ALA A 82 -26.49 -27.88 9.06
C ALA A 82 -27.49 -28.78 8.31
N LEU A 83 -28.13 -28.26 7.26
CA LEU A 83 -29.04 -29.06 6.42
C LEU A 83 -28.31 -30.18 5.69
N ASP A 84 -27.11 -29.95 5.16
CA ASP A 84 -26.29 -30.98 4.49
C ASP A 84 -26.04 -32.17 5.43
N THR A 85 -25.71 -31.89 6.69
CA THR A 85 -25.49 -32.93 7.70
C THR A 85 -26.79 -33.69 8.00
N GLN A 86 -27.93 -32.99 8.09
CA GLN A 86 -29.23 -33.62 8.34
C GLN A 86 -29.72 -34.47 7.17
N VAL A 87 -29.57 -33.98 5.93
CA VAL A 87 -29.95 -34.69 4.70
C VAL A 87 -29.11 -35.96 4.57
N GLN A 88 -27.78 -35.87 4.69
CA GLN A 88 -26.90 -37.04 4.63
C GLN A 88 -27.24 -38.10 5.69
N GLY A 89 -27.51 -37.68 6.93
CA GLY A 89 -27.91 -38.60 8.00
C GLY A 89 -29.26 -39.27 7.74
N ALA A 90 -30.24 -38.51 7.25
CA ALA A 90 -31.57 -39.02 6.95
C ALA A 90 -31.58 -39.90 5.69
N GLU A 91 -30.79 -39.60 4.66
CA GLU A 91 -30.60 -40.45 3.48
C GLU A 91 -29.98 -41.79 3.88
N ALA A 92 -28.93 -41.78 4.72
CA ALA A 92 -28.31 -43.01 5.21
C ALA A 92 -29.31 -43.88 5.99
N SER A 93 -30.08 -43.28 6.90
CA SER A 93 -31.16 -43.92 7.65
C SER A 93 -32.23 -44.53 6.74
N THR A 94 -32.69 -43.76 5.75
CA THR A 94 -33.74 -44.17 4.81
C THR A 94 -33.24 -45.34 3.94
N ASN A 95 -32.00 -45.26 3.43
CA ASN A 95 -31.39 -46.32 2.65
C ASN A 95 -31.21 -47.62 3.45
N GLU A 96 -30.81 -47.53 4.72
CA GLU A 96 -30.71 -48.69 5.62
C GLU A 96 -32.08 -49.33 5.88
N ALA A 97 -33.11 -48.51 6.15
CA ALA A 97 -34.48 -48.98 6.33
C ALA A 97 -35.04 -49.65 5.06
N SER A 98 -34.85 -49.02 3.89
CA SER A 98 -35.25 -49.58 2.59
C SER A 98 -34.54 -50.91 2.32
N ALA A 99 -33.22 -51.00 2.58
CA ALA A 99 -32.47 -52.24 2.40
C ALA A 99 -32.97 -53.38 3.32
N ALA A 100 -33.26 -53.06 4.59
CA ALA A 100 -33.83 -54.03 5.54
C ALA A 100 -35.21 -54.54 5.09
N MET A 101 -36.07 -53.64 4.60
CA MET A 101 -37.39 -54.00 4.08
C MET A 101 -37.30 -54.83 2.80
N VAL A 102 -36.40 -54.48 1.86
CA VAL A 102 -36.16 -55.29 0.65
C VAL A 102 -35.73 -56.71 1.03
N GLY A 103 -34.84 -56.86 2.00
CA GLY A 103 -34.43 -58.18 2.52
C GLY A 103 -35.60 -58.98 3.10
N ALA A 104 -36.40 -58.36 3.98
CA ALA A 104 -37.56 -59.01 4.58
C ALA A 104 -38.65 -59.40 3.55
N ILE A 105 -38.88 -58.57 2.53
CA ILE A 105 -39.79 -58.87 1.43
C ILE A 105 -39.25 -60.05 0.61
N ALA A 106 -37.95 -60.07 0.29
CA ALA A 106 -37.31 -61.15 -0.47
C ALA A 106 -37.39 -62.52 0.24
N ASP A 107 -37.25 -62.53 1.58
CA ASP A 107 -37.40 -63.75 2.39
C ASP A 107 -38.83 -64.31 2.35
N ILE A 108 -39.84 -63.43 2.34
CA ILE A 108 -41.24 -63.83 2.18
C ILE A 108 -41.50 -64.31 0.75
N GLU A 109 -41.00 -63.61 -0.27
CA GLU A 109 -41.12 -64.00 -1.67
C GLU A 109 -40.51 -65.39 -1.93
N THR A 110 -39.34 -65.67 -1.35
CA THR A 110 -38.65 -66.96 -1.49
C THR A 110 -39.43 -68.09 -0.80
N ARG A 111 -39.92 -67.87 0.42
CA ARG A 111 -40.77 -68.87 1.11
C ARG A 111 -42.09 -69.12 0.40
N ALA A 112 -42.62 -68.10 -0.27
CA ALA A 112 -43.82 -68.21 -1.10
C ALA A 112 -43.54 -68.74 -2.52
N ASN A 113 -42.28 -69.08 -2.85
CA ASN A 113 -41.83 -69.57 -4.15
C ASN A 113 -42.19 -68.63 -5.32
N LEU A 114 -41.97 -67.32 -5.12
CA LEU A 114 -42.17 -66.28 -6.13
C LEU A 114 -40.84 -65.94 -6.82
N GLN A 115 -40.89 -65.75 -8.14
CA GLN A 115 -39.80 -65.09 -8.86
C GLN A 115 -40.06 -63.58 -8.89
N THR A 116 -39.19 -62.83 -8.21
CA THR A 116 -39.19 -61.36 -8.26
C THR A 116 -38.73 -60.90 -9.64
N THR A 117 -39.49 -60.01 -10.28
CA THR A 117 -39.04 -59.38 -11.53
C THR A 117 -37.90 -58.41 -11.22
N GLU A 118 -36.81 -58.47 -11.98
CA GLU A 118 -35.57 -57.71 -11.72
C GLU A 118 -35.80 -56.19 -11.55
N SER A 119 -36.76 -55.64 -12.30
CA SER A 119 -37.18 -54.23 -12.24
C SER A 119 -37.86 -53.85 -10.91
N ALA A 120 -38.61 -54.76 -10.31
CA ALA A 120 -39.30 -54.54 -9.03
C ALA A 120 -38.37 -54.72 -7.83
N ALA A 121 -37.28 -55.50 -7.99
CA ALA A 121 -36.24 -55.63 -6.97
C ALA A 121 -35.34 -54.39 -6.88
N ALA A 122 -35.23 -53.61 -7.97
CA ALA A 122 -34.40 -52.41 -8.05
C ALA A 122 -35.08 -51.14 -7.49
N ASP A 123 -36.42 -51.10 -7.41
CA ASP A 123 -37.14 -49.96 -6.85
C ASP A 123 -37.24 -50.08 -5.31
N MET A 124 -36.38 -49.32 -4.62
CA MET A 124 -36.28 -49.28 -3.16
C MET A 124 -37.09 -48.15 -2.53
N SER A 125 -37.85 -47.39 -3.33
CA SER A 125 -38.70 -46.31 -2.83
C SER A 125 -39.86 -46.85 -2.00
N ALA A 126 -40.44 -46.03 -1.12
CA ALA A 126 -41.64 -46.44 -0.38
C ALA A 126 -42.81 -46.84 -1.31
N GLN A 127 -42.93 -46.19 -2.48
CA GLN A 127 -43.93 -46.58 -3.48
C GLN A 127 -43.67 -47.97 -4.07
N GLY A 128 -42.43 -48.25 -4.48
CA GLY A 128 -42.03 -49.55 -5.01
C GLY A 128 -42.23 -50.68 -3.99
N LEU A 129 -41.81 -50.44 -2.74
CA LEU A 129 -41.98 -51.39 -1.64
C LEU A 129 -43.46 -51.62 -1.29
N SER A 130 -44.29 -50.56 -1.28
CA SER A 130 -45.73 -50.66 -1.03
C SER A 130 -46.44 -51.51 -2.09
N GLN A 131 -46.08 -51.35 -3.37
CA GLN A 131 -46.64 -52.17 -4.46
C GLN A 131 -46.30 -53.65 -4.29
N ARG A 132 -45.05 -53.98 -3.91
CA ARG A 132 -44.62 -55.35 -3.65
C ARG A 132 -45.35 -55.97 -2.46
N ILE A 133 -45.49 -55.24 -1.36
CA ILE A 133 -46.23 -55.69 -0.18
C ILE A 133 -47.70 -55.94 -0.52
N ASN A 134 -48.35 -55.05 -1.27
CA ASN A 134 -49.74 -55.23 -1.69
C ASN A 134 -49.92 -56.45 -2.61
N ALA A 135 -48.96 -56.70 -3.51
CA ALA A 135 -48.95 -57.91 -4.34
C ALA A 135 -48.88 -59.18 -3.48
N LEU A 136 -47.99 -59.21 -2.47
CA LEU A 136 -47.89 -60.32 -1.51
C LEU A 136 -49.16 -60.48 -0.68
N ALA A 137 -49.72 -59.39 -0.16
CA ALA A 137 -50.92 -59.40 0.69
C ALA A 137 -52.16 -59.95 -0.04
N SER A 138 -52.26 -59.74 -1.35
CA SER A 138 -53.38 -60.23 -2.17
C SER A 138 -53.35 -61.74 -2.42
N ARG A 139 -52.29 -62.44 -2.01
CA ARG A 139 -52.09 -63.85 -2.35
C ARG A 139 -52.81 -64.80 -1.38
N PRO A 140 -53.65 -65.72 -1.88
CA PRO A 140 -54.28 -66.73 -1.04
C PRO A 140 -53.28 -67.84 -0.64
N GLY A 141 -53.41 -68.34 0.60
CA GLY A 141 -52.67 -69.52 1.09
C GLY A 141 -51.33 -69.24 1.78
N LEU A 142 -51.02 -67.99 2.13
CA LEU A 142 -49.82 -67.65 2.89
C LEU A 142 -49.90 -68.17 4.35
N PRO A 143 -48.79 -68.67 4.94
CA PRO A 143 -48.72 -69.02 6.36
C PRO A 143 -49.07 -67.84 7.26
N ALA A 144 -49.69 -68.09 8.43
CA ALA A 144 -50.09 -67.04 9.36
C ALA A 144 -48.93 -66.12 9.81
N GLY A 145 -47.72 -66.67 9.94
CA GLY A 145 -46.52 -65.88 10.27
C GLY A 145 -46.12 -64.89 9.17
N ASP A 146 -46.32 -65.25 7.90
CA ASP A 146 -46.00 -64.36 6.77
C ASP A 146 -47.06 -63.28 6.59
N GLN A 147 -48.33 -63.58 6.89
CA GLN A 147 -49.40 -62.58 6.92
C GLN A 147 -49.14 -61.49 7.98
N GLN A 148 -48.65 -61.88 9.16
CA GLN A 148 -48.22 -60.93 10.20
C GLN A 148 -46.98 -60.13 9.77
N GLY A 149 -46.00 -60.77 9.11
CA GLY A 149 -44.83 -60.10 8.56
C GLY A 149 -45.19 -59.02 7.53
N ILE A 150 -46.09 -59.33 6.60
CA ILE A 150 -46.61 -58.40 5.58
C ILE A 150 -47.32 -57.21 6.25
N ALA A 151 -48.12 -57.44 7.28
CA ALA A 151 -48.79 -56.37 8.03
C ALA A 151 -47.80 -55.46 8.78
N ASN A 152 -46.69 -56.00 9.28
CA ASN A 152 -45.63 -55.19 9.90
C ASN A 152 -44.85 -54.38 8.86
N LEU A 153 -44.56 -54.97 7.70
CA LEU A 153 -43.88 -54.29 6.59
C LEU A 153 -44.71 -53.15 6.02
N SER A 154 -46.04 -53.29 5.92
CA SER A 154 -46.89 -52.20 5.44
C SER A 154 -46.83 -50.97 6.34
N VAL A 155 -46.76 -51.16 7.67
CA VAL A 155 -46.55 -50.07 8.64
C VAL A 155 -45.17 -49.43 8.48
N GLN A 156 -44.12 -50.26 8.31
CA GLN A 156 -42.75 -49.76 8.11
C GLN A 156 -42.61 -48.96 6.81
N VAL A 157 -43.25 -49.40 5.72
CA VAL A 157 -43.27 -48.65 4.45
C VAL A 157 -44.05 -47.35 4.56
N GLN A 158 -45.13 -47.30 5.34
CA GLN A 158 -45.83 -46.05 5.61
C GLN A 158 -44.94 -45.06 6.38
N GLN A 159 -44.14 -45.55 7.33
CA GLN A 159 -43.15 -44.73 8.04
C GLN A 159 -42.02 -44.28 7.12
N LEU A 160 -41.52 -45.15 6.23
CA LEU A 160 -40.52 -44.79 5.22
C LEU A 160 -41.05 -43.70 4.29
N ALA A 161 -42.28 -43.81 3.80
CA ALA A 161 -42.90 -42.78 2.95
C ALA A 161 -42.89 -41.40 3.63
N SER A 162 -43.19 -41.35 4.94
CA SER A 162 -43.13 -40.10 5.70
C SER A 162 -41.71 -39.55 5.90
N GLN A 163 -40.70 -40.44 5.94
CA GLN A 163 -39.30 -40.05 6.04
C GLN A 163 -38.76 -39.54 4.68
N GLU A 164 -39.15 -40.18 3.58
CA GLU A 164 -38.84 -39.74 2.22
C GLU A 164 -39.46 -38.35 1.94
N GLU A 165 -40.73 -38.13 2.32
CA GLU A 165 -41.38 -36.81 2.17
C GLU A 165 -40.66 -35.71 2.99
N ALA A 166 -40.27 -36.02 4.24
CA ALA A 166 -39.50 -35.09 5.06
C ALA A 166 -38.08 -34.82 4.51
N LEU A 167 -37.48 -35.78 3.80
CA LEU A 167 -36.20 -35.62 3.11
C LEU A 167 -36.34 -34.71 1.89
N ASP A 168 -37.41 -34.88 1.11
CA ASP A 168 -37.73 -34.03 -0.04
C ASP A 168 -37.93 -32.57 0.39
N ASP A 169 -38.68 -32.34 1.48
CA ASP A 169 -38.89 -31.00 2.05
C ASP A 169 -37.57 -30.32 2.45
N ARG A 170 -36.67 -31.05 3.14
CA ARG A 170 -35.33 -30.53 3.51
C ARG A 170 -34.47 -30.24 2.29
N THR A 171 -34.55 -31.08 1.28
CA THR A 171 -33.82 -30.89 0.02
C THR A 171 -34.33 -29.66 -0.73
N ALA A 172 -35.65 -29.43 -0.71
CA ALA A 172 -36.27 -28.23 -1.23
C ALA A 172 -35.83 -26.96 -0.47
N GLU A 173 -35.85 -27.00 0.87
CA GLU A 173 -35.36 -25.90 1.72
C GLU A 173 -33.90 -25.56 1.44
N ARG A 174 -33.04 -26.59 1.37
CA ARG A 174 -31.63 -26.44 0.98
C ARG A 174 -31.50 -25.76 -0.39
N SER A 175 -32.28 -26.17 -1.38
CA SER A 175 -32.22 -25.58 -2.71
C SER A 175 -32.60 -24.09 -2.71
N ALA A 176 -33.58 -23.71 -1.88
CA ALA A 176 -33.98 -22.32 -1.69
C ALA A 176 -32.88 -21.49 -1.01
N LEU A 177 -32.21 -22.06 0.01
CA LEU A 177 -31.07 -21.41 0.66
C LEU A 177 -29.89 -21.22 -0.30
N VAL A 178 -29.56 -22.21 -1.13
CA VAL A 178 -28.50 -22.09 -2.15
C VAL A 178 -28.86 -21.01 -3.19
N ALA A 179 -30.12 -20.91 -3.60
CA ALA A 179 -30.56 -19.84 -4.50
C ALA A 179 -30.39 -18.46 -3.85
N ARG A 180 -30.73 -18.34 -2.56
CA ARG A 180 -30.55 -17.11 -1.79
C ARG A 180 -29.07 -16.75 -1.58
N GLN A 181 -28.23 -17.74 -1.27
CA GLN A 181 -26.78 -17.61 -1.16
C GLN A 181 -26.18 -16.98 -2.43
N ARG A 182 -26.60 -17.43 -3.62
CA ARG A 182 -26.14 -16.87 -4.91
C ARG A 182 -26.51 -15.39 -5.09
N LEU A 183 -27.71 -14.99 -4.65
CA LEU A 183 -28.14 -13.60 -4.72
C LEU A 183 -27.33 -12.72 -3.77
N VAL A 184 -27.21 -13.15 -2.51
CA VAL A 184 -26.49 -12.39 -1.46
C VAL A 184 -24.99 -12.32 -1.78
N SER A 185 -24.37 -13.42 -2.19
CA SER A 185 -22.96 -13.43 -2.63
C SER A 185 -22.73 -12.51 -3.82
N GLY A 186 -23.69 -12.40 -4.75
CA GLY A 186 -23.65 -11.43 -5.84
C GLY A 186 -23.62 -9.98 -5.35
N GLN A 187 -24.45 -9.63 -4.37
CA GLN A 187 -24.47 -8.31 -3.75
C GLN A 187 -23.15 -7.97 -3.03
N VAL A 188 -22.62 -8.93 -2.25
CA VAL A 188 -21.33 -8.77 -1.56
C VAL A 188 -20.19 -8.61 -2.57
N ALA A 189 -20.18 -9.39 -3.65
CA ALA A 189 -19.18 -9.29 -4.71
C ALA A 189 -19.26 -7.93 -5.43
N GLU A 190 -20.46 -7.41 -5.67
CA GLU A 190 -20.64 -6.08 -6.26
C GLU A 190 -20.13 -4.97 -5.32
N ALA A 191 -20.47 -5.03 -4.04
CA ALA A 191 -19.95 -4.09 -3.04
C ALA A 191 -18.41 -4.09 -3.01
N ASN A 192 -17.80 -5.28 -3.01
CA ASN A 192 -16.34 -5.42 -3.04
C ASN A 192 -15.74 -4.81 -4.32
N ARG A 193 -16.34 -5.04 -5.49
CA ARG A 193 -15.89 -4.42 -6.76
C ARG A 193 -15.95 -2.90 -6.68
N ARG A 194 -17.00 -2.32 -6.10
CA ARG A 194 -17.12 -0.87 -5.91
C ARG A 194 -16.03 -0.34 -4.96
N VAL A 195 -15.78 -1.03 -3.86
CA VAL A 195 -14.68 -0.69 -2.93
C VAL A 195 -13.33 -0.69 -3.66
N PHE A 196 -13.03 -1.74 -4.43
CA PHE A 196 -11.77 -1.82 -5.19
C PHE A 196 -11.67 -0.73 -6.26
N ALA A 197 -12.75 -0.42 -6.97
CA ALA A 197 -12.77 0.66 -7.94
C ALA A 197 -12.50 2.03 -7.28
N LEU A 198 -13.06 2.28 -6.09
CA LEU A 198 -12.79 3.50 -5.32
C LEU A 198 -11.33 3.57 -4.87
N GLN A 199 -10.76 2.48 -4.36
CA GLN A 199 -9.36 2.44 -3.95
C GLN A 199 -8.44 2.71 -5.15
N GLN A 200 -8.70 2.05 -6.28
CA GLN A 200 -7.93 2.21 -7.52
C GLN A 200 -8.03 3.62 -8.11
N SER A 201 -9.15 4.32 -7.89
CA SER A 201 -9.33 5.70 -8.35
C SER A 201 -8.42 6.71 -7.66
N VAL A 202 -7.95 6.40 -6.45
CA VAL A 202 -7.06 7.28 -5.65
C VAL A 202 -5.61 6.79 -5.69
N VAL A 203 -5.42 5.48 -5.55
CA VAL A 203 -4.11 4.83 -5.58
C VAL A 203 -4.15 3.76 -6.67
N PRO A 204 -3.39 3.91 -7.76
CA PRO A 204 -3.36 2.90 -8.83
C PRO A 204 -3.02 1.49 -8.30
N ASP A 205 -2.12 1.45 -7.30
CA ASP A 205 -1.72 0.25 -6.57
C ASP A 205 -2.60 0.06 -5.31
N TYR A 206 -3.87 -0.32 -5.51
CA TYR A 206 -4.90 -0.36 -4.46
C TYR A 206 -4.54 -1.24 -3.25
N GLU A 207 -3.68 -2.26 -3.42
CA GLU A 207 -3.17 -3.11 -2.32
C GLU A 207 -2.49 -2.31 -1.21
N HIS A 208 -1.93 -1.16 -1.56
CA HIS A 208 -1.26 -0.26 -0.62
C HIS A 208 -2.15 0.85 -0.08
N PHE A 209 -3.43 0.90 -0.49
CA PHE A 209 -4.37 1.94 -0.09
C PHE A 209 -4.44 2.10 1.44
N GLN A 210 -4.57 1.00 2.18
CA GLN A 210 -4.67 1.03 3.64
C GLN A 210 -3.42 1.58 4.32
N ARG A 211 -2.24 1.21 3.79
CA ARG A 211 -0.96 1.70 4.30
C ARG A 211 -0.82 3.20 4.03
N ILE A 212 -1.08 3.62 2.79
CA ILE A 212 -1.00 5.03 2.37
C ILE A 212 -1.99 5.89 3.16
N ARG A 213 -3.21 5.39 3.39
CA ARG A 213 -4.20 6.02 4.28
C ARG A 213 -3.67 6.20 5.69
N GLY A 214 -3.06 5.17 6.27
CA GLY A 214 -2.46 5.23 7.60
C GLY A 214 -1.34 6.27 7.68
N GLU A 215 -0.44 6.29 6.71
CA GLU A 215 0.67 7.24 6.62
C GLU A 215 0.18 8.69 6.43
N ALA A 216 -0.83 8.91 5.56
CA ALA A 216 -1.42 10.22 5.36
C ALA A 216 -2.11 10.76 6.62
N ASN A 217 -2.81 9.89 7.36
CA ASN A 217 -3.43 10.24 8.64
C ASN A 217 -2.38 10.53 9.71
N ALA A 218 -1.31 9.73 9.79
CA ALA A 218 -0.18 9.99 10.69
C ALA A 218 0.43 11.36 10.40
N LEU A 219 0.70 11.68 9.12
CA LEU A 219 1.24 12.98 8.73
C LEU A 219 0.31 14.14 9.15
N ARG A 220 -1.00 14.01 8.96
CA ARG A 220 -1.97 15.03 9.38
C ARG A 220 -1.99 15.24 10.89
N THR A 221 -2.00 14.16 11.66
CA THR A 221 -2.03 14.23 13.12
C THR A 221 -0.74 14.82 13.70
N MET A 222 0.41 14.58 13.06
CA MET A 222 1.72 15.13 13.46
C MET A 222 1.99 16.52 12.89
N SER A 223 1.20 16.99 11.92
CA SER A 223 1.40 18.26 11.25
C SER A 223 0.75 19.42 12.03
N PRO A 224 1.52 20.32 12.67
CA PRO A 224 0.95 21.50 13.29
C PRO A 224 0.19 22.33 12.25
N LEU A 225 -1.08 22.63 12.53
CA LEU A 225 -1.99 23.36 11.65
C LEU A 225 -2.16 22.75 10.24
N GLY A 226 -1.80 21.48 10.02
CA GLY A 226 -1.89 20.83 8.71
C GLY A 226 -0.87 21.29 7.66
N VAL A 227 0.14 22.08 8.04
CA VAL A 227 1.15 22.62 7.12
C VAL A 227 1.93 21.53 6.38
N SER A 228 2.42 20.50 7.05
CA SER A 228 3.14 19.38 6.41
C SER A 228 2.23 18.59 5.48
N ALA A 229 0.97 18.38 5.86
CA ALA A 229 -0.02 17.71 5.02
C ALA A 229 -0.34 18.50 3.74
N PHE A 230 -0.33 19.84 3.81
CA PHE A 230 -0.47 20.71 2.65
C PHE A 230 0.79 20.68 1.77
N LEU A 231 1.96 20.78 2.38
CA LEU A 231 3.25 20.71 1.67
C LEU A 231 3.44 19.38 0.93
N ALA A 232 3.03 18.26 1.53
CA ALA A 232 3.12 16.93 0.95
C ALA A 232 2.29 16.75 -0.35
N GLN A 233 1.33 17.62 -0.62
CA GLN A 233 0.59 17.63 -1.89
C GLN A 233 1.32 18.42 -3.00
N GLY A 234 2.36 19.18 -2.64
CA GLY A 234 3.18 19.95 -3.58
C GLY A 234 4.23 19.09 -4.29
N HIS A 235 4.80 19.60 -5.38
CA HIS A 235 5.74 18.84 -6.20
C HIS A 235 7.03 18.45 -5.42
N PRO A 236 7.51 17.19 -5.49
CA PRO A 236 8.65 16.73 -4.68
C PRO A 236 9.95 17.49 -4.90
N ALA A 237 10.18 17.98 -6.12
CA ALA A 237 11.36 18.79 -6.43
C ALA A 237 11.36 20.11 -5.65
N LEU A 238 10.19 20.76 -5.48
CA LEU A 238 10.08 22.01 -4.73
C LEU A 238 10.34 21.78 -3.23
N LEU A 239 9.83 20.70 -2.66
CA LEU A 239 10.14 20.38 -1.26
C LEU A 239 11.61 20.05 -1.06
N SER A 240 12.21 19.33 -2.01
CA SER A 240 13.63 19.00 -1.96
C SER A 240 14.50 20.26 -2.01
N THR A 241 14.20 21.21 -2.91
CA THR A 241 14.95 22.47 -2.98
C THR A 241 14.77 23.32 -1.73
N VAL A 242 13.54 23.45 -1.22
CA VAL A 242 13.28 24.16 0.04
C VAL A 242 14.02 23.50 1.21
N LEU A 243 14.01 22.17 1.29
CA LEU A 243 14.74 21.42 2.33
C LEU A 243 16.24 21.70 2.27
N VAL A 244 16.86 21.66 1.08
CA VAL A 244 18.28 22.00 0.90
C VAL A 244 18.59 23.40 1.40
N LEU A 245 17.77 24.38 1.02
CA LEU A 245 17.98 25.77 1.43
C LEU A 245 17.90 25.90 2.95
N LEU A 246 16.88 25.31 3.57
CA LEU A 246 16.73 25.34 5.03
C LEU A 246 17.90 24.64 5.75
N MET A 247 18.40 23.53 5.20
CA MET A 247 19.54 22.78 5.75
C MET A 247 20.86 23.53 5.56
N GLY A 248 21.02 24.24 4.44
CA GLY A 248 22.13 25.17 4.21
C GLY A 248 22.13 26.36 5.17
N ALA A 249 20.95 26.96 5.39
CA ALA A 249 20.77 27.99 6.40
C ALA A 249 21.14 27.45 7.80
N LEU A 250 20.64 26.26 8.16
CA LEU A 250 20.94 25.62 9.44
C LEU A 250 22.45 25.36 9.61
N GLY A 251 23.12 24.82 8.58
CA GLY A 251 24.57 24.59 8.60
C GLY A 251 25.36 25.88 8.83
N SER A 252 24.96 26.98 8.18
CA SER A 252 25.60 28.28 8.38
C SER A 252 25.39 28.86 9.79
N LEU A 253 24.20 28.63 10.38
CA LEU A 253 23.89 29.05 11.75
C LEU A 253 24.66 28.21 12.79
N LEU A 254 24.80 26.90 12.55
CA LEU A 254 25.62 26.03 13.40
C LEU A 254 27.08 26.45 13.41
N TYR A 255 27.63 26.88 12.27
CA TYR A 255 28.99 27.42 12.21
C TYR A 255 29.13 28.74 13.01
N LEU A 256 28.08 29.55 13.03
CA LEU A 256 28.06 30.86 13.69
C LEU A 256 27.90 30.75 15.22
N PHE A 257 27.31 29.67 15.71
CA PHE A 257 27.05 29.46 17.14
C PHE A 257 28.34 29.39 18.00
N PRO A 258 29.39 28.61 17.67
CA PRO A 258 30.67 28.68 18.37
C PRO A 258 31.34 30.05 18.28
N ALA A 259 31.20 30.74 17.14
CA ALA A 259 31.77 32.07 16.93
C ALA A 259 31.10 33.11 17.84
N TYR A 260 29.79 33.01 18.08
CA TYR A 260 29.06 33.86 19.02
C TYR A 260 29.54 33.69 20.48
N LEU A 261 29.84 32.45 20.88
CA LEU A 261 30.29 32.14 22.24
C LEU A 261 31.74 32.58 22.48
N ASN A 262 32.64 32.28 21.53
CA ASN A 262 34.09 32.32 21.77
C ASN A 262 34.80 33.57 21.20
N ARG A 263 34.18 34.34 20.29
CA ARG A 263 34.87 35.51 19.71
C ARG A 263 34.88 36.71 20.66
N PRO A 264 36.03 37.43 20.76
CA PRO A 264 36.13 38.68 21.51
C PRO A 264 35.37 39.83 20.83
N VAL A 265 35.24 39.80 19.50
CA VAL A 265 34.42 40.73 18.73
C VAL A 265 32.99 40.16 18.64
N PRO A 266 31.95 40.93 19.00
CA PRO A 266 30.58 40.45 18.96
C PRO A 266 30.13 40.23 17.51
N VAL A 267 29.48 39.09 17.26
CA VAL A 267 28.82 38.83 15.99
C VAL A 267 27.74 39.89 15.76
N THR A 268 27.65 40.40 14.53
CA THR A 268 26.66 41.43 14.18
C THR A 268 25.40 40.82 13.55
N MET A 269 24.28 41.53 13.63
CA MET A 269 23.03 41.11 12.97
C MET A 269 23.20 40.96 11.46
N ALA A 270 23.99 41.85 10.83
CA ALA A 270 24.31 41.78 9.42
C ALA A 270 25.09 40.50 9.07
N GLU A 271 26.03 40.10 9.93
CA GLU A 271 26.80 38.86 9.74
C GLU A 271 25.89 37.62 9.78
N ILE A 272 24.88 37.59 10.66
CA ILE A 272 23.88 36.50 10.70
C ILE A 272 23.13 36.41 9.37
N VAL A 273 22.57 37.52 8.88
CA VAL A 273 21.77 37.55 7.64
C VAL A 273 22.62 37.15 6.43
N VAL A 274 23.81 37.74 6.29
CA VAL A 274 24.72 37.47 5.16
C VAL A 274 25.14 36.00 5.15
N ARG A 275 25.53 35.45 6.31
CA ARG A 275 25.94 34.03 6.41
C ARG A 275 24.79 33.07 6.10
N LEU A 276 23.58 33.40 6.54
CA LEU A 276 22.39 32.60 6.24
C LEU A 276 22.13 32.53 4.73
N ILE A 277 22.24 33.66 4.01
CA ILE A 277 22.10 33.71 2.56
C ILE A 277 23.22 32.91 1.86
N PHE A 278 24.48 33.08 2.29
CA PHE A 278 25.59 32.32 1.71
C PHE A 278 25.45 30.82 1.95
N GLY A 279 25.00 30.39 3.13
CA GLY A 279 24.71 28.99 3.44
C GLY A 279 23.65 28.39 2.52
N MET A 280 22.56 29.14 2.29
CA MET A 280 21.50 28.76 1.35
C MET A 280 22.04 28.63 -0.09
N CYS A 281 22.79 29.61 -0.58
CA CYS A 281 23.35 29.59 -1.93
C CYS A 281 24.37 28.46 -2.13
N ALA A 282 25.25 28.23 -1.16
CA ALA A 282 26.22 27.14 -1.20
C ALA A 282 25.52 25.77 -1.24
N ALA A 283 24.51 25.57 -0.39
CA ALA A 283 23.72 24.35 -0.38
C ALA A 283 23.00 24.10 -1.72
N LEU A 284 22.42 25.13 -2.33
CA LEU A 284 21.78 25.01 -3.64
C LEU A 284 22.78 24.65 -4.74
N ALA A 285 23.98 25.26 -4.75
CA ALA A 285 25.02 24.93 -5.71
C ALA A 285 25.49 23.47 -5.58
N PHE A 286 25.69 22.98 -4.36
CA PHE A 286 26.03 21.58 -4.09
C PHE A 286 24.91 20.63 -4.49
N TYR A 287 23.66 20.99 -4.24
CA TYR A 287 22.50 20.18 -4.63
C TYR A 287 22.37 20.07 -6.16
N VAL A 288 22.54 21.16 -6.89
CA VAL A 288 22.56 21.16 -8.36
C VAL A 288 23.71 20.30 -8.88
N LEU A 289 24.91 20.44 -8.30
CA LEU A 289 26.06 19.63 -8.66
C LEU A 289 25.83 18.14 -8.39
N ALA A 290 25.24 17.78 -7.25
CA ALA A 290 24.91 16.41 -6.89
C ALA A 290 23.89 15.80 -7.88
N ASN A 291 22.83 16.54 -8.20
CA ASN A 291 21.84 16.10 -9.19
C ASN A 291 22.44 15.96 -10.59
N ALA A 292 23.31 16.89 -11.00
CA ALA A 292 24.01 16.82 -12.29
C ALA A 292 24.97 15.62 -12.34
N ALA A 293 25.68 15.33 -11.26
CA ALA A 293 26.55 14.16 -11.16
C ALA A 293 25.74 12.86 -11.29
N ILE A 294 24.63 12.72 -10.57
CA ILE A 294 23.75 11.54 -10.64
C ILE A 294 23.18 11.36 -12.06
N ALA A 295 22.74 12.44 -12.70
CA ALA A 295 22.29 12.41 -14.09
C ALA A 295 23.41 12.01 -15.06
N GLY A 296 24.65 12.47 -14.84
CA GLY A 296 25.79 12.11 -15.66
C GLY A 296 26.17 10.63 -15.55
N PHE A 297 26.12 10.05 -14.34
CA PHE A 297 26.44 8.64 -14.12
C PHE A 297 25.32 7.70 -14.62
N SER A 298 24.06 8.10 -14.56
CA SER A 298 22.95 7.25 -15.01
C SER A 298 22.88 7.08 -16.52
N ILE A 299 23.26 8.10 -17.30
CA ILE A 299 23.35 8.04 -18.77
C ILE A 299 24.31 6.93 -19.23
N ALA A 300 25.37 6.65 -18.46
CA ALA A 300 26.33 5.59 -18.77
C ALA A 300 25.79 4.16 -18.51
N SER A 301 24.64 4.01 -17.82
CA SER A 301 24.15 2.72 -17.31
C SER A 301 22.83 2.23 -17.92
N SER A 302 22.22 2.96 -18.86
CA SER A 302 20.96 2.58 -19.54
C SER A 302 19.80 2.15 -18.63
N VAL A 303 19.70 2.70 -17.42
CA VAL A 303 18.58 2.45 -16.51
C VAL A 303 17.49 3.50 -16.72
N GLN A 304 16.27 3.05 -17.04
CA GLN A 304 15.08 3.88 -17.18
C GLN A 304 14.88 4.74 -15.92
N GLN A 305 14.94 6.06 -16.06
CA GLN A 305 15.06 6.97 -14.92
C GLN A 305 13.74 7.69 -14.64
N ALA A 306 13.19 7.47 -13.44
CA ALA A 306 12.23 8.40 -12.85
C ALA A 306 12.94 9.75 -12.62
N THR A 307 12.26 10.85 -12.93
CA THR A 307 12.74 12.23 -12.88
C THR A 307 13.74 12.50 -11.73
N THR A 308 14.96 12.92 -12.09
CA THR A 308 16.18 13.02 -11.26
C THR A 308 16.07 13.88 -10.00
N SER A 309 15.05 14.73 -9.86
CA SER A 309 14.82 15.52 -8.64
C SER A 309 14.05 14.76 -7.55
N SER A 310 13.34 13.69 -7.90
CA SER A 310 12.53 12.89 -6.97
C SER A 310 13.32 11.74 -6.31
N THR A 311 14.49 11.39 -6.86
CA THR A 311 15.23 10.17 -6.49
C THR A 311 16.09 10.29 -5.23
N LEU A 312 16.48 11.51 -4.85
CA LEU A 312 17.28 11.70 -3.64
C LEU A 312 16.42 11.62 -2.37
N ASN A 313 16.82 10.71 -1.48
CA ASN A 313 16.26 10.56 -0.15
C ASN A 313 16.40 11.88 0.64
N PRO A 314 15.37 12.35 1.37
CA PRO A 314 15.42 13.58 2.17
C PRO A 314 16.57 13.64 3.18
N PHE A 315 17.03 12.51 3.71
CA PHE A 315 18.20 12.45 4.59
C PHE A 315 19.49 12.85 3.86
N THR A 316 19.70 12.34 2.63
CA THR A 316 20.84 12.71 1.78
C THR A 316 20.81 14.19 1.42
N VAL A 317 19.63 14.68 1.04
CA VAL A 317 19.39 16.09 0.73
C VAL A 317 19.73 16.98 1.93
N SER A 318 19.32 16.55 3.13
CA SER A 318 19.58 17.29 4.36
C SER A 318 21.06 17.30 4.73
N LEU A 319 21.74 16.15 4.61
CA LEU A 319 23.17 16.03 4.88
C LEU A 319 23.98 16.95 3.96
N VAL A 320 23.69 16.93 2.66
CA VAL A 320 24.35 17.80 1.67
C VAL A 320 24.13 19.27 2.02
N GLY A 321 22.89 19.64 2.38
CA GLY A 321 22.56 21.01 2.78
C GLY A 321 23.36 21.46 4.00
N ILE A 322 23.38 20.68 5.08
CA ILE A 322 24.10 21.03 6.32
C ILE A 322 25.61 21.17 6.05
N VAL A 323 26.21 20.19 5.37
CA VAL A 323 27.65 20.19 5.07
C VAL A 323 28.02 21.39 4.20
N ALA A 324 27.26 21.67 3.15
CA ALA A 324 27.49 22.85 2.30
C ALA A 324 27.31 24.16 3.07
N GLY A 325 26.34 24.23 3.98
CA GLY A 325 26.10 25.37 4.85
C GLY A 325 27.29 25.64 5.79
N VAL A 326 27.83 24.60 6.43
CA VAL A 326 29.00 24.69 7.32
C VAL A 326 30.26 25.10 6.55
N LEU A 327 30.47 24.56 5.35
CA LEU A 327 31.64 24.84 4.52
C LEU A 327 31.54 26.14 3.71
N SER A 328 30.38 26.80 3.71
CA SER A 328 30.11 27.97 2.86
C SER A 328 31.11 29.11 3.02
N GLU A 329 31.63 29.32 4.24
CA GLU A 329 32.61 30.37 4.51
C GLU A 329 34.00 30.06 3.93
N ASP A 330 34.45 28.81 4.04
CA ASP A 330 35.74 28.38 3.49
C ASP A 330 35.70 28.41 1.95
N ILE A 331 34.55 28.02 1.37
CA ILE A 331 34.31 28.11 -0.07
C ILE A 331 34.30 29.59 -0.52
N ALA A 332 33.63 30.48 0.21
CA ALA A 332 33.58 31.90 -0.13
C ALA A 332 34.97 32.54 -0.11
N LYS A 333 35.79 32.23 0.91
CA LYS A 333 37.19 32.70 0.98
C LYS A 333 38.02 32.14 -0.17
N TRP A 334 37.90 30.84 -0.44
CA TRP A 334 38.60 30.20 -1.55
C TRP A 334 38.23 30.81 -2.92
N ILE A 335 36.95 31.10 -3.18
CA ILE A 335 36.50 31.78 -4.41
C ILE A 335 37.09 33.19 -4.49
N GLN A 336 37.10 33.95 -3.38
CA GLN A 336 37.66 35.30 -3.34
C GLN A 336 39.16 35.30 -3.60
N ASP A 337 39.90 34.35 -3.02
CA ASP A 337 41.36 34.24 -3.18
C ASP A 337 41.74 33.81 -4.61
N ARG A 338 41.01 32.83 -5.18
CA ARG A 338 41.20 32.44 -6.59
C ARG A 338 40.76 33.52 -7.58
N GLY A 339 39.66 34.21 -7.30
CA GLY A 339 39.20 35.34 -8.10
C GLY A 339 40.23 36.45 -8.13
N ARG A 340 40.81 36.80 -6.98
CA ARG A 340 41.93 37.76 -6.89
C ARG A 340 43.17 37.30 -7.66
N GLY A 341 43.50 36.01 -7.59
CA GLY A 341 44.62 35.43 -8.35
C GLY A 341 44.46 35.52 -9.87
N ILE A 342 43.26 35.30 -10.39
CA ILE A 342 42.97 35.39 -11.84
C ILE A 342 43.07 36.85 -12.34
N PHE A 343 42.59 37.82 -11.55
CA PHE A 343 42.72 39.24 -11.92
C PHE A 343 44.14 39.79 -11.74
N GLN A 344 44.95 39.24 -10.82
CA GLN A 344 46.37 39.59 -10.72
C GLN A 344 47.23 38.94 -11.81
N GLN A 345 46.91 37.71 -12.25
CA GLN A 345 47.61 37.08 -13.38
C GLN A 345 47.30 37.73 -14.73
N GLY A 346 46.12 38.32 -14.91
CA GLY A 346 45.79 39.13 -16.09
C GLY A 346 46.55 40.46 -16.19
N GLY A 347 47.13 40.95 -15.09
CA GLY A 347 47.88 42.21 -15.04
C GLY A 347 49.41 42.07 -15.13
N ALA A 348 49.95 40.86 -14.95
CA ALA A 348 51.40 40.62 -14.89
C ALA A 348 52.03 40.13 -16.21
N ALA A 349 51.28 40.13 -17.32
CA ALA A 349 51.77 39.77 -18.65
C ALA A 349 52.10 40.99 -19.55
N ALA A 350 52.10 42.22 -19.01
CA ALA A 350 52.33 43.45 -19.78
C ALA A 350 53.71 44.11 -19.57
N SER A 351 54.64 43.48 -18.84
CA SER A 351 55.98 44.05 -18.65
C SER A 351 57.06 42.97 -18.53
N ALA A 352 57.27 42.22 -19.61
CA ALA A 352 58.55 41.57 -19.86
C ALA A 352 59.37 42.48 -20.81
N PRO A 353 60.64 42.83 -20.50
CA PRO A 353 61.47 43.62 -21.39
C PRO A 353 61.80 42.82 -22.66
N ILE A 354 61.66 43.48 -23.81
CA ILE A 354 62.05 42.93 -25.12
C ILE A 354 63.58 42.72 -25.14
N PRO A 355 64.10 41.52 -25.44
CA PRO A 355 65.54 41.34 -25.63
C PRO A 355 66.00 42.05 -26.90
N ALA A 356 67.09 42.82 -26.79
CA ALA A 356 67.69 43.57 -27.89
C ALA A 356 68.20 42.65 -29.01
N PRO A 357 68.12 43.06 -30.29
CA PRO A 357 68.53 42.24 -31.43
C PRO A 357 70.07 42.11 -31.50
N PRO A 358 70.59 40.96 -32.00
CA PRO A 358 72.03 40.74 -32.12
C PRO A 358 72.67 41.64 -33.19
N ALA A 359 73.90 42.07 -32.91
CA ALA A 359 74.68 42.96 -33.76
C ALA A 359 75.04 42.33 -35.12
N PRO A 360 75.02 43.09 -36.23
CA PRO A 360 75.38 42.58 -37.54
C PRO A 360 76.89 42.38 -37.70
N GLU A 361 77.21 41.24 -38.30
CA GLU A 361 78.53 40.76 -38.71
C GLU A 361 79.18 41.71 -39.75
N ALA A 362 80.45 42.07 -39.52
CA ALA A 362 81.19 42.98 -40.40
C ALA A 362 81.72 42.24 -41.64
N ALA A 363 81.31 42.68 -42.83
CA ALA A 363 81.90 42.26 -44.10
C ALA A 363 83.11 43.15 -44.48
N PRO A 364 84.08 42.61 -45.24
CA PRO A 364 85.44 43.15 -45.33
C PRO A 364 85.61 44.18 -46.44
N THR A 365 86.44 45.19 -46.21
CA THR A 365 87.04 46.02 -47.27
C THR A 365 88.55 46.07 -47.04
N GLY A 366 89.31 45.49 -47.97
CA GLY A 366 90.77 45.41 -47.91
C GLY A 366 91.48 46.63 -48.48
N GLY A 367 92.82 46.62 -48.30
CA GLY A 367 93.76 47.14 -49.29
C GLY A 367 94.69 48.26 -48.83
N SER A 368 95.92 47.86 -48.45
CA SER A 368 97.15 48.40 -49.03
C SER A 368 98.26 47.35 -48.93
#